data_AF-A0A835XCF1-F1
#
_entry.id   AF-A0A835XCF1-F1
#
_cell.length_a   1.000
_cell.length_b   1.000
_cell.length_c   1.000
_cell.angle_alpha   90.00
_cell.angle_beta   90.00
_cell.angle_gamma   90.00
#
_symmetry.space_group_name_H-M   'P 1'
#
loop_
_entity.id
_entity.type
_entity.pdbx_description
1 polymer ?
#
loop_
_entity_poly.entity_id
_entity_poly.type
_entity_poly.pdbx_seq_one_letter_code
_entity_poly.pdbx_strand_id
1 'polypeptide(L)'
;MILIKLGGSIITNKKKPLSPRKKSIDKIVRALKKIDEPIIVVHGGGSYGHYWSVKYNMHTKPANYNTHGVSVVKNSMVELNKIILDSFLKNRLNPYCLPPTDFIFG
;
A
#
# COMPACT_ATOMS: atom_id res chain seq x y z
N MET A 1 -21.48 0.49 5.09
CA MET A 1 -20.17 0.02 4.58
C MET A 1 -19.48 1.18 3.89
N ILE A 2 -18.22 1.45 4.20
CA ILE A 2 -17.46 2.60 3.70
C ILE A 2 -16.20 2.10 2.98
N LEU A 3 -15.95 2.60 1.78
CA LEU A 3 -14.70 2.36 1.04
C LEU A 3 -13.81 3.61 1.13
N ILE A 4 -12.58 3.44 1.62
CA ILE A 4 -11.63 4.54 1.82
C ILE A 4 -10.34 4.26 1.05
N LYS A 5 -9.90 5.22 0.23
CA LYS A 5 -8.62 5.14 -0.47
C LYS A 5 -7.58 6.06 0.17
N LEU A 6 -6.52 5.47 0.71
CA LEU A 6 -5.35 6.16 1.21
C LEU A 6 -4.38 6.47 0.05
N GLY A 7 -4.30 7.74 -0.34
CA GLY A 7 -3.37 8.19 -1.36
C GLY A 7 -1.91 7.95 -0.94
N GLY A 8 -1.09 7.40 -1.85
CA GLY A 8 0.32 7.10 -1.58
C GLY A 8 1.14 8.31 -1.10
N SER A 9 0.77 9.53 -1.49
CA SER A 9 1.40 10.78 -1.02
C SER A 9 1.17 11.08 0.46
N ILE A 10 0.06 10.61 1.03
CA ILE A 10 -0.30 10.84 2.44
C ILE A 10 0.41 9.81 3.34
N ILE A 11 0.61 8.59 2.83
CA ILE A 11 1.21 7.49 3.59
C ILE A 11 2.70 7.29 3.32
N THR A 12 3.27 7.95 2.30
CA THR A 12 4.71 7.89 1.98
C THR A 12 5.28 9.24 1.56
N ASN A 13 6.61 9.36 1.56
CA ASN A 13 7.31 10.49 0.95
C ASN A 13 7.76 10.12 -0.47
N LYS A 14 7.11 10.67 -1.50
CA LYS A 14 7.47 10.41 -2.91
C LYS A 14 8.90 10.84 -3.28
N LYS A 15 9.49 11.80 -2.55
CA LYS A 15 10.86 12.28 -2.81
C LYS A 15 11.94 11.33 -2.29
N LYS A 16 11.60 10.39 -1.41
CA LYS A 16 12.54 9.42 -0.83
C LYS A 16 12.02 8.00 -1.05
N PRO A 17 12.77 7.13 -1.75
CA PRO A 17 12.40 5.73 -1.94
C PRO A 17 12.11 5.05 -0.60
N LEU A 18 11.11 4.17 -0.57
CA LEU A 18 10.81 3.30 0.58
C LEU A 18 10.66 4.08 1.90
N SER A 19 9.97 5.22 1.82
CA SER A 19 9.88 6.18 2.93
C SER A 19 8.44 6.33 3.42
N PRO A 20 8.02 5.56 4.44
CA PRO A 20 6.67 5.59 4.97
C PRO A 20 6.49 6.78 5.93
N ARG A 21 5.34 7.43 5.87
CA ARG A 21 4.92 8.46 6.83
C ARG A 21 4.24 7.79 8.03
N LYS A 22 4.99 7.03 8.83
CA LYS A 22 4.45 6.24 9.96
C LYS A 22 3.53 7.04 10.89
N LYS A 23 3.90 8.29 11.22
CA LYS A 23 3.07 9.20 12.05
C LYS A 23 1.71 9.52 11.39
N SER A 24 1.70 9.75 10.08
CA SER A 24 0.48 10.01 9.31
C SER A 24 -0.40 8.76 9.24
N ILE A 25 0.20 7.58 9.00
CA ILE A 25 -0.50 6.29 9.00
C ILE A 25 -1.16 6.07 10.38
N ASP A 26 -0.42 6.16 11.48
CA ASP A 26 -0.96 6.01 12.83
C ASP A 26 -2.08 7.02 13.16
N LYS A 27 -2.03 8.24 12.62
CA LYS A 27 -3.10 9.24 12.80
C LYS A 27 -4.36 8.86 12.04
N ILE A 28 -4.22 8.39 10.81
CA ILE A 28 -5.35 7.93 9.97
C ILE A 28 -6.02 6.73 10.61
N VAL A 29 -5.25 5.71 11.01
CA VAL A 29 -5.77 4.51 11.66
C VAL A 29 -6.57 4.83 12.92
N ARG A 30 -6.09 5.78 13.74
CA ARG A 30 -6.83 6.25 14.92
C ARG A 30 -8.13 6.97 14.58
N ALA A 31 -8.21 7.64 13.44
CA ALA A 31 -9.46 8.23 12.97
C ALA A 31 -10.42 7.14 12.46
N LEU A 32 -9.91 6.16 11.71
CA LEU A 32 -10.70 5.02 11.21
C LEU A 32 -11.29 4.18 12.32
N LYS A 33 -10.59 4.05 13.45
CA LYS A 33 -11.07 3.32 14.64
C LYS A 33 -12.40 3.85 15.20
N LYS A 34 -12.75 5.11 14.92
CA LYS A 34 -13.96 5.77 15.46
C LYS A 34 -15.20 5.56 14.57
N ILE A 35 -15.07 4.81 13.49
CA ILE A 35 -16.14 4.54 12.54
C ILE A 35 -16.78 3.22 12.94
N ASP A 36 -18.11 3.21 13.11
CA ASP A 36 -18.87 2.05 13.58
C ASP A 36 -19.42 1.19 12.41
N GLU A 37 -19.27 1.64 11.17
CA GLU A 37 -19.61 0.88 9.97
C GLU A 37 -18.46 -0.01 9.46
N PRO A 38 -18.76 -1.12 8.75
CA PRO A 38 -17.72 -1.90 8.07
C PRO A 38 -16.92 -1.05 7.07
N ILE A 39 -15.58 -1.15 7.13
CA ILE A 39 -14.66 -0.35 6.30
C ILE A 39 -13.82 -1.26 5.41
N ILE A 40 -13.70 -0.87 4.14
CA ILE A 40 -12.68 -1.40 3.22
C ILE A 40 -11.66 -0.30 2.99
N VAL A 41 -10.37 -0.63 3.16
CA VAL A 41 -9.27 0.32 2.97
C VAL A 41 -8.42 -0.12 1.79
N VAL A 42 -8.30 0.77 0.81
CA VAL A 42 -7.36 0.65 -0.31
C VAL A 42 -6.23 1.62 -0.08
N HIS A 43 -4.99 1.25 -0.40
CA HIS A 43 -3.87 2.19 -0.36
C HIS A 43 -3.10 2.22 -1.67
N GLY A 44 -2.58 3.39 -2.03
CA GLY A 44 -1.65 3.52 -3.15
C GLY A 44 -0.24 3.00 -2.82
N GLY A 45 0.60 2.85 -3.84
CA GLY A 45 1.97 2.36 -3.65
C GLY A 45 2.99 3.41 -3.20
N GLY A 46 2.72 4.70 -3.40
CA GLY A 46 3.62 5.75 -2.93
C GLY A 46 5.07 5.55 -3.40
N SER A 47 6.05 5.83 -2.54
CA SER A 47 7.47 5.59 -2.85
C SER A 47 7.91 4.12 -2.81
N TYR A 48 7.00 3.18 -2.54
CA TYR A 48 7.25 1.73 -2.63
C TYR A 48 6.86 1.18 -4.01
N GLY A 49 5.71 1.58 -4.55
CA GLY A 49 5.32 1.19 -5.91
C GLY A 49 5.99 2.04 -6.98
N HIS A 50 5.88 3.37 -6.88
CA HIS A 50 6.28 4.28 -7.95
C HIS A 50 7.79 4.18 -8.24
N TYR A 51 8.62 4.18 -7.19
CA TYR A 51 10.07 4.13 -7.32
C TYR A 51 10.54 2.91 -8.13
N TRP A 52 10.13 1.70 -7.74
CA TRP A 52 10.52 0.48 -8.45
C TRP A 52 9.87 0.38 -9.83
N SER A 53 8.61 0.79 -9.98
CA SER A 53 7.94 0.79 -11.28
C SER A 53 8.64 1.71 -12.30
N VAL A 54 9.21 2.83 -11.87
CA VAL A 54 10.02 3.69 -12.75
C VAL A 54 11.34 2.99 -13.08
N LYS A 55 12.04 2.45 -12.07
CA LYS A 55 13.34 1.78 -12.24
C LYS A 55 13.29 0.57 -13.19
N TYR A 56 12.19 -0.17 -13.19
CA TYR A 56 11.97 -1.31 -14.09
C TYR A 56 11.12 -0.96 -15.33
N ASN A 57 10.85 0.32 -15.59
CA ASN A 57 10.05 0.80 -16.73
C ASN A 57 8.62 0.20 -16.82
N MET A 58 7.98 -0.04 -15.67
CA MET A 58 6.64 -0.63 -15.52
C MET A 58 5.52 0.38 -15.21
N HIS A 59 5.76 1.68 -15.40
CA HIS A 59 4.88 2.74 -14.90
C HIS A 59 4.02 3.40 -15.98
N THR A 60 4.14 2.98 -17.23
CA THR A 60 3.55 3.68 -18.41
C THR A 60 2.37 2.93 -19.03
N LYS A 61 2.50 1.63 -19.27
CA LYS A 61 1.47 0.80 -19.92
C LYS A 61 1.46 -0.65 -19.45
N PRO A 62 0.37 -1.41 -19.65
CA PRO A 62 0.40 -2.86 -19.52
C PRO A 62 1.35 -3.49 -20.55
N ALA A 63 2.20 -4.43 -20.14
CA ALA A 63 3.11 -5.17 -21.01
C ALA A 63 3.62 -6.45 -20.30
N ASN A 64 4.25 -7.35 -21.06
CA ASN A 64 4.98 -8.48 -20.50
C ASN A 64 6.33 -7.97 -19.97
N TYR A 65 6.35 -7.67 -18.68
CA TYR A 65 7.55 -7.19 -18.00
C TYR A 65 8.44 -8.33 -17.54
N ASN A 66 9.72 -8.02 -17.31
CA ASN A 66 10.66 -8.95 -16.71
C ASN A 66 10.13 -9.42 -15.33
N THR A 67 10.02 -10.73 -15.14
CA THR A 67 9.45 -11.36 -13.94
C THR A 67 10.19 -10.97 -12.66
N HIS A 68 11.51 -10.82 -12.70
CA HIS A 68 12.29 -10.33 -11.56
C HIS A 68 11.86 -8.92 -11.16
N GLY A 69 11.67 -8.03 -12.13
CA GLY A 69 11.22 -6.66 -11.85
C GLY A 69 9.80 -6.61 -11.26
N VAL A 70 8.89 -7.46 -11.76
CA VAL A 70 7.54 -7.61 -11.19
C VAL A 70 7.63 -8.06 -9.73
N SER A 71 8.45 -9.06 -9.45
CA SER A 71 8.68 -9.57 -8.09
C SER A 71 9.24 -8.50 -7.14
N VAL A 72 10.18 -7.66 -7.61
CA VAL A 72 10.75 -6.57 -6.80
C VAL A 72 9.71 -5.50 -6.47
N VAL A 73 8.93 -5.04 -7.47
CA VAL A 73 7.84 -4.08 -7.26
C VAL A 73 6.81 -4.65 -6.28
N LYS A 74 6.43 -5.92 -6.47
CA LYS A 74 5.44 -6.59 -5.62
C LYS A 74 5.91 -6.73 -4.17
N ASN A 75 7.13 -7.20 -3.94
CA ASN A 75 7.66 -7.34 -2.58
C ASN A 75 7.75 -5.98 -1.88
N SER A 76 8.11 -4.92 -2.60
CA SER A 76 8.08 -3.56 -2.04
C SER A 76 6.66 -3.13 -1.64
N MET A 77 5.64 -3.47 -2.44
CA MET A 77 4.24 -3.22 -2.06
C MET A 77 3.81 -4.02 -0.83
N VAL A 78 4.30 -5.26 -0.67
CA VAL A 78 4.07 -6.08 0.53
C VAL A 78 4.67 -5.42 1.77
N GLU A 79 5.87 -4.85 1.67
CA GLU A 79 6.49 -4.11 2.79
C GLU A 79 5.65 -2.90 3.23
N LEU A 80 5.15 -2.09 2.28
CA LEU A 80 4.27 -0.97 2.61
C LEU A 80 2.97 -1.45 3.27
N ASN A 81 2.36 -2.50 2.71
CA ASN A 81 1.15 -3.09 3.26
C ASN A 81 1.39 -3.59 4.70
N LYS A 82 2.51 -4.27 4.96
CA LYS A 82 2.88 -4.71 6.31
C LYS A 82 2.96 -3.54 7.30
N ILE A 83 3.59 -2.43 6.93
CA ILE A 83 3.67 -1.25 7.80
C ILE A 83 2.29 -0.69 8.15
N ILE A 84 1.36 -0.70 7.19
CA ILE A 84 -0.01 -0.26 7.41
C ILE A 84 -0.73 -1.25 8.32
N LEU A 85 -0.70 -2.55 8.04
CA LEU A 85 -1.32 -3.58 8.86
C LEU A 85 -0.81 -3.57 10.30
N ASP A 86 0.51 -3.44 10.49
CA ASP A 86 1.13 -3.34 11.82
C ASP A 86 0.59 -2.11 12.59
N SER A 87 0.32 -0.99 11.91
CA SER A 87 -0.32 0.19 12.51
C SER A 87 -1.77 -0.08 12.92
N PHE A 88 -2.55 -0.77 12.09
CA PHE A 88 -3.92 -1.19 12.43
C PHE A 88 -3.93 -2.11 13.66
N LEU A 89 -3.11 -3.15 13.68
CA LEU A 89 -2.99 -4.09 14.81
C LEU A 89 -2.57 -3.37 16.09
N LYS A 90 -1.56 -2.49 16.01
CA LYS A 90 -1.13 -1.63 17.14
C LYS A 90 -2.28 -0.80 17.72
N ASN A 91 -3.23 -0.38 16.90
CA ASN A 91 -4.40 0.40 17.32
C ASN A 91 -5.60 -0.47 17.73
N ARG A 92 -5.42 -1.79 17.85
CA ARG A 92 -6.45 -2.78 18.20
C ARG A 92 -7.59 -2.86 17.18
N LEU A 93 -7.24 -2.77 15.90
CA LEU A 93 -8.12 -3.14 14.79
C LEU A 93 -7.71 -4.52 14.27
N ASN A 94 -8.64 -5.21 13.60
CA ASN A 94 -8.44 -6.57 13.09
C ASN A 94 -8.45 -6.57 11.56
N PRO A 95 -7.45 -5.96 10.88
CA PRO A 95 -7.40 -5.95 9.43
C PRO A 95 -6.99 -7.32 8.89
N TYR A 96 -7.43 -7.62 7.68
CA TYR A 96 -6.81 -8.62 6.81
C TYR A 96 -6.62 -8.00 5.43
N CYS A 97 -5.60 -8.43 4.69
CA CYS A 97 -5.33 -7.90 3.36
C CYS A 97 -5.81 -8.85 2.28
N LEU A 98 -6.32 -8.27 1.19
CA LEU A 98 -6.63 -8.97 -0.07
C LEU A 98 -5.78 -8.34 -1.18
N PRO A 99 -4.54 -8.80 -1.39
CA PRO A 99 -3.67 -8.30 -2.44
C PRO A 99 -4.27 -8.60 -3.83
N PRO A 100 -4.28 -7.64 -4.77
CA PRO A 100 -4.83 -7.90 -6.12
C PRO A 100 -4.17 -9.08 -6.86
N THR A 101 -2.90 -9.35 -6.58
CA THR A 101 -2.14 -10.47 -7.17
C THR A 101 -2.68 -11.83 -6.81
N ASP A 102 -3.45 -11.95 -5.74
CA ASP A 102 -3.96 -13.23 -5.28
C ASP A 102 -5.16 -13.67 -6.15
N PHE A 103 -5.69 -12.75 -6.96
CA PHE A 103 -6.81 -12.96 -7.87
C PHE A 103 -6.43 -12.85 -9.35
N ILE A 104 -5.21 -12.39 -9.65
CA ILE A 104 -4.76 -12.18 -11.03
C ILE A 104 -3.86 -13.34 -11.42
N PHE A 105 -4.30 -14.10 -12.42
CA PHE A 105 -3.46 -15.07 -13.13
C PHE A 105 -2.64 -14.33 -14.20
N GLY A 106 -1.34 -14.59 -14.23
CA GLY A 106 -0.39 -14.06 -15.22
C GLY A 106 -0.09 -15.07 -16.32
#